data_AF-A0AAN6UP00-F1
#
_entry.id   AF-A0AAN6UP00-F1
#
_cell.length_a   1.000
_cell.length_b   1.000
_cell.length_c   1.000
_cell.angle_alpha   90.00
_cell.angle_beta   90.00
_cell.angle_gamma   90.00
#
_symmetry.space_group_name_H-M   'P 1'
#
loop_
_entity.id
_entity.type
_entity.pdbx_description
1 polymer ?
#
loop_
_entity_poly.entity_id
_entity_poly.type
_entity_poly.pdbx_seq_one_letter_code
_entity_poly.pdbx_strand_id
1 'polypeptide(L)'
;MSTSRFECCGVCGSDVHTINGGWGGQKFPLAVGHEIVGKAIRVGPKVTRIKDGQRVGVGGQSYSCLDCRQCKNDNETYCQKQLDTHGCIQGV
;
A
#
# COMPACT_ATOMS: atom_id res chain seq x y z
N MET A 1 9.04 -8.37 -2.84
CA MET A 1 8.97 -7.33 -1.79
C MET A 1 10.19 -6.45 -1.87
N SER A 2 10.02 -5.16 -1.57
CA SER A 2 11.11 -4.22 -1.31
C SER A 2 10.87 -3.56 0.04
N THR A 3 11.94 -3.14 0.69
CA THR A 3 11.89 -2.27 1.87
C THR A 3 12.19 -0.86 1.40
N SER A 4 11.41 0.12 1.85
CA SER A 4 11.57 1.51 1.46
C SER A 4 11.76 2.41 2.67
N ARG A 5 12.57 3.45 2.51
CA ARG A 5 12.60 4.60 3.43
C ARG A 5 11.70 5.69 2.84
N PHE A 6 10.65 6.06 3.57
CA PHE A 6 9.70 7.06 3.12
C PHE A 6 10.23 8.48 3.37
N GLU A 7 10.03 9.36 2.39
CA GLU A 7 10.43 10.78 2.42
C GLU A 7 9.24 11.65 2.80
N CYS A 8 8.07 11.35 2.23
CA CYS A 8 6.82 12.05 2.49
C CYS A 8 5.61 11.15 2.20
N CYS A 9 4.45 11.54 2.74
CA CYS A 9 3.15 10.98 2.37
C CYS A 9 2.15 12.13 2.24
N GLY A 10 1.33 12.09 1.20
CA GLY A 10 0.17 12.97 1.09
C GLY A 10 -0.90 12.64 2.13
N VAL A 11 -1.78 13.61 2.39
CA VAL A 11 -2.95 13.46 3.27
C VAL A 11 -4.19 13.53 2.41
N CYS A 12 -4.93 12.43 2.35
CA CYS A 12 -6.16 12.31 1.57
C CYS A 12 -7.39 12.36 2.48
N GLY A 13 -8.55 12.75 1.93
CA GLY A 13 -9.81 12.73 2.67
C GLY A 13 -10.17 11.34 3.20
N SER A 14 -9.75 10.28 2.51
CA SER A 14 -9.93 8.89 2.94
C SER A 14 -9.10 8.54 4.18
N ASP A 15 -7.97 9.22 4.44
CA ASP A 15 -7.21 9.04 5.68
C ASP A 15 -8.02 9.53 6.89
N VAL A 16 -8.61 10.72 6.78
CA VAL A 16 -9.50 11.29 7.81
C VAL A 16 -10.74 10.42 7.99
N HIS A 17 -11.35 10.00 6.88
CA HIS A 17 -12.53 9.15 6.92
C HIS A 17 -12.23 7.79 7.59
N THR A 18 -11.04 7.23 7.36
CA THR A 18 -10.60 5.99 8.00
C THR A 18 -10.35 6.19 9.49
N ILE A 19 -9.57 7.20 9.91
CA ILE A 19 -9.29 7.45 11.34
C ILE A 19 -10.57 7.68 12.14
N ASN A 20 -11.55 8.38 11.57
CA ASN A 20 -12.81 8.70 12.23
C ASN A 20 -13.85 7.58 12.17
N GLY A 21 -13.52 6.42 11.57
CA GLY A 21 -14.44 5.29 11.47
C GLY A 21 -15.62 5.50 10.52
N GLY A 22 -15.48 6.38 9.53
CA GLY A 22 -16.54 6.59 8.52
C GLY A 22 -16.82 5.35 7.66
N TRP A 23 -15.84 4.43 7.55
CA TRP A 23 -16.00 3.12 6.89
C TRP A 23 -16.45 2.00 7.85
N GLY A 24 -16.76 2.32 9.10
CA GLY A 24 -17.05 1.35 10.17
C GLY A 24 -15.99 1.33 11.27
N GLY A 25 -16.12 0.39 12.21
CA GLY A 25 -15.25 0.30 13.39
C GLY A 25 -13.77 0.11 13.02
N GLN A 26 -12.91 0.91 13.64
CA GLN A 26 -11.47 0.89 13.39
C GLN A 26 -10.72 0.11 14.48
N LYS A 27 -9.62 -0.52 14.09
CA LYS A 27 -8.72 -1.22 15.03
C LYS A 27 -7.48 -0.36 15.24
N PHE A 28 -7.18 -0.06 16.50
CA PHE A 28 -6.01 0.71 16.90
C PHE A 28 -4.91 -0.21 17.48
N PRO A 29 -3.62 0.15 17.36
CA PRO A 29 -3.08 1.33 16.67
C PRO A 29 -3.29 1.26 15.14
N LEU A 30 -3.63 2.40 14.54
CA LEU A 30 -4.00 2.54 13.14
C LEU A 30 -3.02 3.50 12.44
N ALA A 31 -2.34 3.00 11.42
CA ALA A 31 -1.62 3.85 10.47
C ALA A 31 -2.49 4.12 9.23
N VAL A 32 -2.59 5.39 8.84
CA VAL A 32 -3.17 5.83 7.57
C VAL A 32 -2.09 6.42 6.67
N GLY A 33 -2.48 6.91 5.49
CA GLY A 33 -1.58 7.38 4.46
C GLY A 33 -1.36 6.31 3.39
N HIS A 34 -1.57 6.72 2.14
CA HIS A 34 -1.45 5.85 0.96
C HIS A 34 -1.03 6.63 -0.28
N GLU A 35 -0.45 7.82 -0.08
CA GLU A 35 0.13 8.66 -1.12
C GLU A 35 1.63 8.79 -0.83
N ILE A 36 2.31 7.64 -0.73
CA ILE A 36 3.64 7.53 -0.13
C ILE A 36 4.71 7.67 -1.21
N VAL A 37 5.75 8.46 -0.92
CA VAL A 37 6.96 8.55 -1.76
C VAL A 37 8.22 8.34 -0.93
N GLY A 38 9.17 7.58 -1.48
CA GLY A 38 10.44 7.31 -0.81
C GLY A 38 11.47 6.63 -1.70
N LYS A 39 12.48 6.03 -1.09
CA LYS A 39 13.52 5.26 -1.79
C LYS A 39 13.50 3.80 -1.38
N ALA A 40 13.59 2.90 -2.36
CA ALA A 40 13.82 1.49 -2.10
C ALA A 40 15.23 1.31 -1.50
N ILE A 41 15.32 0.82 -0.27
CA ILE A 41 16.59 0.58 0.42
C ILE A 41 17.02 -0.90 0.37
N ARG A 42 16.10 -1.77 -0.03
CA ARG A 42 16.38 -3.19 -0.30
C ARG A 42 15.34 -3.73 -1.29
N VAL A 43 15.79 -4.39 -2.34
CA VAL A 43 14.93 -5.13 -3.28
C VAL A 43 15.13 -6.63 -3.14
N GLY A 44 14.04 -7.39 -3.14
CA GLY A 44 14.11 -8.85 -3.11
C GLY A 44 14.68 -9.44 -4.43
N PRO A 45 15.26 -10.65 -4.41
CA PRO A 45 15.98 -11.21 -5.55
C PRO A 45 15.13 -11.48 -6.80
N LYS A 46 13.80 -11.55 -6.65
CA LYS A 46 12.85 -11.74 -7.76
C LYS A 46 12.28 -10.43 -8.32
N VAL A 47 12.69 -9.28 -7.76
CA VAL A 47 12.20 -7.97 -8.20
C VAL A 47 13.01 -7.51 -9.41
N THR A 48 12.34 -7.26 -10.53
CA THR A 48 12.98 -6.85 -11.80
C THR A 48 12.63 -5.42 -12.22
N ARG A 49 11.61 -4.82 -11.62
CA ARG A 49 11.05 -3.52 -12.03
C ARG A 49 11.72 -2.31 -11.38
N ILE A 50 12.39 -2.51 -10.25
CA ILE A 50 13.07 -1.45 -9.49
C ILE A 50 14.40 -1.96 -8.93
N LYS A 51 15.28 -1.04 -8.54
CA LYS A 51 16.60 -1.33 -7.93
C LYS A 51 16.81 -0.58 -6.60
N ASP A 52 17.79 -1.01 -5.83
CA ASP A 52 18.21 -0.30 -4.61
C ASP A 52 18.59 1.16 -4.91
N GLY A 53 18.18 2.06 -4.02
CA GLY A 53 18.35 3.51 -4.15
C GLY A 53 17.31 4.20 -5.06
N GLN A 54 16.51 3.45 -5.82
CA GLN A 54 15.51 4.04 -6.72
C GLN A 54 14.39 4.73 -5.94
N ARG A 55 13.99 5.91 -6.41
CA ARG A 55 12.80 6.61 -5.90
C ARG A 55 11.53 5.91 -6.39
N VAL A 56 10.62 5.61 -5.48
CA VAL A 56 9.41 4.81 -5.71
C VAL A 56 8.21 5.45 -5.01
N GLY A 57 7.01 5.14 -5.51
CA GLY A 57 5.74 5.51 -4.89
C GLY A 57 4.92 4.27 -4.54
N VAL A 58 4.09 4.37 -3.50
CA VAL A 58 3.10 3.35 -3.10
C VAL A 58 1.74 4.04 -2.96
N GLY A 59 0.74 3.48 -3.64
CA GLY A 59 -0.64 4.00 -3.66
C GLY A 59 -1.55 3.34 -2.62
N GLY A 60 -2.87 3.43 -2.85
CA GLY A 60 -3.94 2.86 -2.01
C GLY A 60 -3.85 1.35 -1.75
N GLN A 61 -3.25 0.60 -2.65
CA GLN A 61 -3.22 -0.86 -2.62
C GLN A 61 -1.77 -1.39 -2.65
N SER A 62 -1.48 -2.32 -1.76
CA SER A 62 -0.14 -2.92 -1.60
C SER A 62 -0.04 -4.34 -2.17
N TYR A 63 -1.18 -5.00 -2.39
CA TYR A 63 -1.23 -6.38 -2.87
C TYR A 63 -2.48 -6.70 -3.68
N SER A 64 -2.34 -7.64 -4.62
CA SER A 64 -3.44 -8.33 -5.31
C SER A 64 -3.00 -9.77 -5.62
N CYS A 65 -3.94 -10.68 -5.92
CA CYS A 65 -3.60 -12.09 -6.16
C CYS A 65 -2.94 -12.35 -7.53
N LEU A 66 -3.05 -11.41 -8.47
CA LEU A 66 -2.52 -11.49 -9.84
C LEU A 66 -3.04 -12.67 -10.71
N ASP A 67 -4.09 -13.38 -10.27
CA ASP A 67 -4.60 -14.58 -10.98
C ASP A 67 -6.11 -14.57 -11.25
N CYS A 68 -6.89 -13.73 -10.55
CA CYS A 68 -8.33 -13.65 -10.79
C CYS A 68 -8.67 -12.89 -12.08
N ARG A 69 -9.94 -12.95 -12.52
CA ARG A 69 -10.44 -12.24 -13.70
C ARG A 69 -10.11 -10.74 -13.68
N GLN A 70 -10.20 -10.10 -12.52
CA GLN A 70 -9.93 -8.66 -12.41
C GLN A 70 -8.44 -8.38 -12.61
N CYS A 71 -7.57 -9.09 -11.91
CA CYS A 71 -6.13 -8.94 -12.07
C CYS A 71 -5.63 -9.26 -13.48
N LYS A 72 -6.22 -10.24 -14.17
CA LYS A 72 -5.86 -10.59 -15.55
C LYS A 72 -6.30 -9.55 -16.59
N ASN A 73 -7.13 -8.59 -16.18
CA ASN A 73 -7.63 -7.50 -17.02
C ASN A 73 -7.15 -6.14 -16.49
N ASP A 74 -5.98 -6.06 -15.85
CA ASP A 74 -5.38 -4.82 -15.30
C ASP A 74 -6.32 -4.04 -14.36
N ASN A 75 -7.15 -4.78 -13.62
CA ASN A 75 -8.15 -4.25 -12.69
C ASN A 75 -7.87 -4.76 -11.26
N GLU A 76 -6.61 -4.71 -10.83
CA GLU A 76 -6.16 -5.23 -9.55
C GLU A 76 -6.86 -4.59 -8.33
N THR A 77 -7.36 -3.36 -8.48
CA THR A 77 -8.16 -2.62 -7.48
C THR A 77 -9.53 -3.24 -7.20
N TYR A 78 -9.97 -4.16 -8.06
CA TYR A 78 -11.19 -4.94 -7.84
C TYR A 78 -10.90 -6.38 -7.40
N CYS A 79 -9.64 -6.68 -7.05
CA CYS A 79 -9.27 -8.00 -6.57
C CYS A 79 -9.88 -8.28 -5.19
N GLN A 80 -10.65 -9.36 -5.07
CA GLN A 80 -11.26 -9.78 -3.81
C GLN A 80 -10.23 -10.22 -2.73
N LYS A 81 -8.96 -10.39 -3.13
CA LYS A 81 -7.83 -10.73 -2.24
C LYS A 81 -6.85 -9.56 -2.09
N GLN A 82 -7.29 -8.33 -2.40
CA GLN A 82 -6.43 -7.17 -2.25
C GLN A 82 -6.04 -6.92 -0.80
N LEU A 83 -4.92 -6.24 -0.60
CA LEU A 83 -4.60 -5.59 0.67
C LEU A 83 -4.38 -4.11 0.41
N ASP A 84 -5.05 -3.29 1.22
CA ASP A 84 -4.87 -1.86 1.20
C ASP A 84 -3.55 -1.47 1.89
N THR A 85 -3.04 -0.28 1.57
CA THR A 85 -1.82 0.26 2.16
C THR A 85 -2.08 0.83 3.57
N HIS A 86 -3.26 1.42 3.78
CA HIS A 86 -3.71 1.94 5.08
C HIS A 86 -4.52 0.87 5.84
N GLY A 87 -4.74 1.05 7.14
CA GLY A 87 -5.59 0.13 7.91
C GLY A 87 -4.86 -1.10 8.46
N CYS A 88 -3.55 -1.19 8.27
CA CYS A 88 -2.75 -2.26 8.86
C CYS A 88 -2.61 -2.05 10.38
N ILE A 89 -2.83 -3.13 11.14
CA ILE A 89 -2.51 -3.17 12.58
C ILE A 89 -0.99 -3.17 12.67
N GLN A 90 -0.43 -2.16 13.34
CA GLN A 90 1.00 -2.10 13.58
C GLN A 90 1.38 -3.23 14.57
N GLY A 91 1.95 -4.33 14.08
CA GLY A 91 2.19 -5.51 14.93
C GLY A 91 2.84 -6.73 14.27
N VAL A 92 3.49 -6.58 13.11
CA VAL A 92 4.47 -7.55 12.58
C VAL A 92 5.75 -6.85 12.19
#